data_AF-A0A6P1FD77-F1
#
_entry.id   AF-A0A6P1FD77-F1
#
_cell.length_a   1.000
_cell.length_b   1.000
_cell.length_c   1.000
_cell.angle_alpha   90.00
_cell.angle_beta   90.00
_cell.angle_gamma   90.00
#
_symmetry.space_group_name_H-M   'P 1'
#
loop_
_entity.id
_entity.type
_entity.pdbx_description
1 polymer ?
#
loop_
_entity_poly.entity_id
_entity_poly.type
_entity_poly.pdbx_seq_one_letter_code
_entity_poly.pdbx_strand_id
1 'polypeptide(L)'
;MSAVTPQRQGTIALALSEKCVALLLERGTVKGVSSIDLAHAAGISLRTFHRYLGGKEDCVRPVLYAAIAAMGRALTARPASEPLNTALGAAFAAAASGQQLERTLRLIPLLTETPAMRAVWAQSLHDGETALTPCIAERMGLAPAQYPRAAVLATVVLALVRRALVDAVATGTDPAPVFDEYLTTLDGGPLAAVTPPAASAPPAAAAPPPAAVEEYDI
;
A
#
# COMPACT_ATOMS: atom_id res chain seq x y z
N MET A 1 7.30 35.28 -17.98
CA MET A 1 6.90 34.21 -17.03
C MET A 1 7.23 32.87 -17.66
N SER A 2 8.38 32.27 -17.34
CA SER A 2 8.76 30.96 -17.89
C SER A 2 7.87 29.87 -17.30
N ALA A 3 7.18 29.12 -18.16
CA ALA A 3 6.37 27.98 -17.75
C ALA A 3 7.26 26.93 -17.06
N VAL A 4 6.88 26.51 -15.86
CA VAL A 4 7.55 25.41 -15.16
C VAL A 4 7.16 24.11 -15.87
N THR A 5 8.15 23.38 -16.39
CA THR A 5 7.95 22.08 -17.04
C THR A 5 7.37 21.06 -16.02
N PRO A 6 6.50 20.11 -16.41
CA PRO A 6 5.89 19.14 -15.50
C PRO A 6 6.89 18.41 -14.56
N GLN A 7 8.08 18.09 -15.06
CA GLN A 7 9.15 17.44 -14.29
C GLN A 7 9.70 18.36 -13.18
N ARG A 8 9.90 19.65 -13.50
CA ARG A 8 10.34 20.65 -12.52
C ARG A 8 9.25 20.90 -11.49
N GLN A 9 7.98 20.90 -11.90
CA GLN A 9 6.84 21.02 -10.99
C GLN A 9 6.77 19.82 -10.04
N GLY A 10 6.96 18.60 -10.53
CA GLY A 10 7.00 17.39 -9.70
C GLY A 10 8.15 17.38 -8.68
N THR A 11 9.34 17.85 -9.10
CA THR A 11 10.49 17.97 -8.19
C THR A 11 10.23 18.96 -7.05
N ILE A 12 9.63 20.11 -7.36
CA ILE A 12 9.25 21.10 -6.35
C ILE A 12 8.16 20.52 -5.43
N ALA A 13 7.14 19.88 -5.99
CA ALA A 13 6.07 19.27 -5.22
C ALA A 13 6.61 18.23 -4.24
N LEU A 14 7.52 17.35 -4.67
CA LEU A 14 8.18 16.38 -3.79
C LEU A 14 8.94 17.07 -2.65
N ALA A 15 9.76 18.08 -2.94
CA ALA A 15 10.52 18.80 -1.91
C ALA A 15 9.63 19.50 -0.87
N LEU A 16 8.48 20.06 -1.30
CA LEU A 16 7.51 20.67 -0.39
C LEU A 16 6.76 19.60 0.42
N SER A 17 6.40 18.49 -0.21
CA SER A 17 5.75 17.33 0.39
C SER A 17 6.59 16.70 1.49
N GLU A 18 7.91 16.61 1.29
CA GLU A 18 8.86 16.13 2.31
C GLU A 18 8.87 16.99 3.58
N LYS A 19 8.79 18.31 3.43
CA LYS A 19 8.67 19.25 4.57
C LYS A 19 7.34 19.09 5.30
N CYS A 20 6.27 18.87 4.55
CA CYS A 20 4.95 18.60 5.13
C CYS A 20 4.94 17.30 5.93
N VAL A 21 5.45 16.21 5.36
CA VAL A 21 5.56 14.92 6.06
C VAL A 21 6.47 15.02 7.28
N ALA A 22 7.56 15.79 7.22
CA ALA A 22 8.39 16.04 8.40
C ALA A 22 7.60 16.69 9.55
N LEU A 23 6.81 17.73 9.28
CA LEU A 23 5.94 18.35 10.29
C LEU A 23 4.90 17.35 10.84
N LEU A 24 4.25 16.59 9.97
CA LEU A 24 3.25 15.60 10.38
C LEU A 24 3.86 14.52 11.30
N LEU A 25 5.06 14.04 10.97
CA LEU A 25 5.81 13.08 11.78
C LEU A 25 6.27 13.66 13.13
N GLU A 26 6.66 14.94 13.15
CA GLU A 26 7.01 15.66 14.38
C GLU A 26 5.80 15.81 15.30
N ARG A 27 4.63 16.16 14.74
CA ARG A 27 3.37 16.30 15.48
C ARG A 27 2.79 14.96 15.93
N GLY A 28 3.05 13.88 15.20
CA GLY A 28 2.48 12.56 15.46
C GLY A 28 0.98 12.46 15.20
N THR A 29 0.38 13.48 14.57
CA THR A 29 -1.04 13.52 14.21
C THR A 29 -1.27 14.48 13.04
N VAL A 30 -2.28 14.20 12.21
CA VAL A 30 -2.80 15.11 11.19
C VAL A 30 -3.93 16.01 11.74
N LYS A 31 -4.48 15.70 12.91
CA LYS A 31 -5.57 16.46 13.53
C LYS A 31 -5.04 17.80 14.04
N GLY A 32 -5.79 18.86 13.79
CA GLY A 32 -5.40 20.22 14.17
C GLY A 32 -4.28 20.83 13.31
N VAL A 33 -3.67 20.09 12.39
CA VAL A 33 -2.71 20.64 11.42
C VAL A 33 -3.48 21.26 10.24
N SER A 34 -3.18 22.52 9.94
CA SER A 34 -3.81 23.28 8.85
C SER A 34 -2.90 23.39 7.62
N SER A 35 -3.47 23.75 6.47
CA SER A 35 -2.68 24.12 5.27
C SER A 35 -1.74 25.30 5.53
N ILE A 36 -2.08 26.18 6.49
CA ILE A 36 -1.24 27.32 6.87
C ILE A 36 0.01 26.83 7.60
N ASP A 37 -0.15 25.89 8.54
CA ASP A 37 0.98 25.29 9.26
C ASP A 37 1.92 24.55 8.31
N LEU A 38 1.34 23.79 7.36
CA LEU A 38 2.10 23.08 6.34
C LEU A 38 2.82 24.03 5.38
N ALA A 39 2.17 25.10 4.94
CA ALA A 39 2.78 26.13 4.11
C ALA A 39 3.94 26.84 4.83
N HIS A 40 3.75 27.14 6.12
CA HIS A 40 4.78 27.75 6.96
C HIS A 40 5.99 26.82 7.15
N ALA A 41 5.76 25.55 7.47
CA ALA A 41 6.83 24.54 7.54
C ALA A 41 7.55 24.33 6.19
N ALA A 42 6.81 24.47 5.09
CA ALA A 42 7.35 24.41 3.74
C ALA A 42 8.10 25.68 3.31
N GLY A 43 8.01 26.78 4.07
CA GLY A 43 8.64 28.06 3.76
C GLY A 43 8.01 28.80 2.58
N ILE A 44 6.71 28.61 2.35
CA ILE A 44 5.98 29.16 1.19
C ILE A 44 4.65 29.80 1.60
N SER A 45 4.10 30.65 0.71
CA SER A 45 2.76 31.20 0.92
C SER A 45 1.67 30.12 0.76
N LEU A 46 0.53 30.30 1.44
CA LEU A 46 -0.64 29.41 1.31
C LEU A 46 -1.11 29.26 -0.15
N ARG A 47 -1.07 30.33 -0.94
CA ARG A 47 -1.36 30.30 -2.38
C ARG A 47 -0.39 29.38 -3.14
N THR A 48 0.89 29.41 -2.79
CA THR A 48 1.90 28.54 -3.42
C THR A 48 1.73 27.10 -2.97
N PHE A 49 1.36 26.87 -1.71
CA PHE A 49 1.05 25.55 -1.18
C PHE A 49 -0.09 24.90 -1.96
N HIS A 50 -1.26 25.55 -2.06
CA HIS A 50 -2.40 25.00 -2.80
C HIS A 50 -2.08 24.75 -4.29
N ARG A 51 -1.22 25.59 -4.90
CA ARG A 51 -0.79 25.40 -6.30
C ARG A 51 0.01 24.13 -6.53
N TYR A 52 0.87 23.73 -5.58
CA TYR A 52 1.75 22.57 -5.74
C TYR A 52 1.21 21.29 -5.09
N LEU A 53 0.53 21.42 -3.95
CA LEU A 53 0.17 20.29 -3.09
C LEU A 53 -1.34 20.08 -2.95
N GLY A 54 -2.18 20.97 -3.48
CA GLY A 54 -3.63 20.85 -3.33
C GLY A 54 -4.09 21.11 -1.90
N GLY A 55 -4.87 20.19 -1.32
CA GLY A 55 -5.33 20.27 0.07
C GLY A 55 -4.26 19.91 1.10
N LYS A 56 -4.60 20.06 2.38
CA LYS A 56 -3.68 19.67 3.47
C LYS A 56 -3.41 18.16 3.45
N GLU A 57 -4.40 17.33 3.15
CA GLU A 57 -4.23 15.89 3.10
C GLU A 57 -3.43 15.46 1.86
N ASP A 58 -3.66 16.12 0.72
CA ASP A 58 -2.94 15.86 -0.54
C ASP A 58 -1.42 16.11 -0.44
N CYS A 59 -0.98 16.84 0.59
CA CYS A 59 0.43 17.18 0.78
C CYS A 59 1.36 15.97 0.89
N VAL A 60 0.84 14.76 1.16
CA VAL A 60 1.64 13.52 1.27
C VAL A 60 1.78 12.78 -0.07
N ARG A 61 0.92 13.06 -1.06
CA ARG A 61 0.83 12.30 -2.32
C ARG A 61 2.15 12.27 -3.09
N PRO A 62 2.90 13.39 -3.23
CA PRO A 62 4.18 13.36 -3.93
C PRO A 62 5.21 12.39 -3.30
N VAL A 63 5.31 12.32 -1.96
CA VAL A 63 6.23 11.38 -1.31
C VAL A 63 5.79 9.93 -1.52
N LEU A 64 4.49 9.65 -1.42
CA LEU A 64 3.94 8.32 -1.66
C LEU A 64 4.20 7.85 -3.11
N TYR A 65 3.96 8.73 -4.08
CA TYR A 65 4.27 8.46 -5.49
C TYR A 65 5.77 8.21 -5.70
N ALA A 66 6.64 9.04 -5.09
CA ALA A 66 8.08 8.89 -5.20
C ALA A 66 8.58 7.56 -4.61
N ALA A 67 7.98 7.09 -3.51
CA ALA A 67 8.27 5.79 -2.91
C ALA A 67 7.88 4.63 -3.83
N ILE A 68 6.69 4.67 -4.44
CA ILE A 68 6.24 3.65 -5.41
C ILE A 68 7.15 3.64 -6.64
N ALA A 69 7.50 4.83 -7.16
CA ALA A 69 8.43 4.95 -8.28
C ALA A 69 9.84 4.44 -7.92
N ALA A 70 10.29 4.60 -6.67
CA ALA A 70 11.55 4.05 -6.20
C ALA A 70 11.52 2.52 -6.17
N MET A 71 10.41 1.91 -5.71
CA MET A 71 10.22 0.46 -5.77
C MET A 71 10.23 -0.05 -7.22
N GLY A 72 9.59 0.66 -8.15
CA GLY A 72 9.63 0.32 -9.59
C GLY A 72 11.05 0.38 -10.19
N ARG A 73 11.86 1.37 -9.80
CA ARG A 73 13.28 1.44 -10.18
C ARG A 73 14.11 0.30 -9.57
N ALA A 74 13.86 -0.03 -8.29
CA ALA A 74 14.52 -1.17 -7.66
C ALA A 74 14.16 -2.49 -8.36
N LEU A 75 12.91 -2.62 -8.81
CA LEU A 75 12.42 -3.79 -9.53
C LEU A 75 13.07 -3.96 -10.92
N THR A 76 13.27 -2.88 -11.66
CA THR A 76 13.91 -2.89 -12.99
C THR A 76 15.43 -3.08 -12.90
N ALA A 77 16.06 -2.71 -11.78
CA ALA A 77 17.47 -2.96 -11.53
C ALA A 77 17.81 -4.44 -11.20
N ARG A 78 16.79 -5.30 -10.97
CA ARG A 78 17.00 -6.73 -10.69
C ARG A 78 17.39 -7.50 -11.97
N PRO A 79 18.19 -8.57 -11.86
CA PRO A 79 18.47 -9.46 -12.98
C PRO A 79 17.20 -9.97 -13.65
N ALA A 80 17.15 -9.91 -14.99
CA ALA A 80 15.98 -10.36 -15.76
C ALA A 80 15.68 -11.86 -15.63
N SER A 81 16.69 -12.67 -15.26
CA SER A 81 16.54 -14.11 -15.01
C SER A 81 15.84 -14.43 -13.70
N GLU A 82 15.63 -13.45 -12.81
CA GLU A 82 14.95 -13.70 -11.54
C GLU A 82 13.43 -13.81 -11.73
N PRO A 83 12.79 -14.79 -11.06
CA PRO A 83 11.35 -14.84 -10.93
C PRO A 83 10.76 -13.50 -10.47
N LEU A 84 9.61 -13.12 -11.02
CA LEU A 84 9.00 -11.82 -10.75
C LEU A 84 8.68 -11.64 -9.25
N ASN A 85 8.17 -12.68 -8.58
CA ASN A 85 7.90 -12.69 -7.14
C ASN A 85 9.16 -12.41 -6.32
N THR A 86 10.27 -13.11 -6.56
CA THR A 86 11.56 -12.89 -5.90
C THR A 86 12.05 -11.47 -6.10
N ALA A 87 11.94 -10.96 -7.32
CA ALA A 87 12.41 -9.61 -7.64
C ALA A 87 11.51 -8.51 -7.05
N LEU A 88 10.19 -8.76 -6.92
CA LEU A 88 9.26 -7.88 -6.21
C LEU A 88 9.57 -7.83 -4.72
N GLY A 89 9.80 -8.99 -4.08
CA GLY A 89 10.22 -9.09 -2.69
C GLY A 89 11.50 -8.30 -2.42
N ALA A 90 12.53 -8.53 -3.24
CA ALA A 90 13.79 -7.79 -3.15
C ALA A 90 13.64 -6.27 -3.41
N ALA A 91 12.79 -5.87 -4.37
CA ALA A 91 12.53 -4.47 -4.65
C ALA A 91 11.80 -3.77 -3.49
N PHE A 92 10.83 -4.45 -2.87
CA PHE A 92 10.15 -3.96 -1.68
C PHE A 92 11.12 -3.85 -0.50
N ALA A 93 11.88 -4.90 -0.20
CA ALA A 93 12.87 -4.89 0.88
C ALA A 93 13.91 -3.77 0.72
N ALA A 94 14.37 -3.51 -0.51
CA ALA A 94 15.27 -2.39 -0.79
C ALA A 94 14.61 -1.03 -0.51
N ALA A 95 13.36 -0.85 -0.93
CA ALA A 95 12.60 0.39 -0.70
C ALA A 95 12.15 0.57 0.76
N ALA A 96 12.00 -0.53 1.50
CA ALA A 96 11.53 -0.60 2.87
C ALA A 96 12.66 -1.03 3.82
N SER A 97 13.80 -0.33 3.78
CA SER A 97 14.96 -0.61 4.65
C SER A 97 15.48 0.62 5.40
N GLY A 98 16.20 0.37 6.50
CA GLY A 98 16.90 1.38 7.29
C GLY A 98 16.01 2.55 7.76
N GLN A 99 16.57 3.77 7.75
CA GLN A 99 15.86 4.97 8.18
C GLN A 99 14.59 5.25 7.36
N GLN A 100 14.57 4.85 6.08
CA GLN A 100 13.39 5.03 5.23
C GLN A 100 12.23 4.12 5.67
N LEU A 101 12.54 2.90 6.12
CA LEU A 101 11.54 2.00 6.72
C LEU A 101 10.96 2.62 8.00
N GLU A 102 11.82 3.05 8.92
CA GLU A 102 11.38 3.68 10.18
C GLU A 102 10.46 4.89 9.93
N ARG A 103 10.84 5.75 8.98
CA ARG A 103 10.02 6.90 8.56
C ARG A 103 8.68 6.45 7.98
N THR A 104 8.68 5.44 7.13
CA THR A 104 7.45 4.88 6.53
C THR A 104 6.52 4.32 7.60
N LEU A 105 7.02 3.48 8.51
CA LEU A 105 6.23 2.88 9.58
C LEU A 105 5.62 3.92 10.53
N ARG A 106 6.31 5.04 10.78
CA ARG A 106 5.74 6.19 11.53
C ARG A 106 4.70 6.98 10.75
N LEU A 107 4.75 6.97 9.41
CA LEU A 107 3.78 7.66 8.56
C LEU A 107 2.46 6.88 8.43
N ILE A 108 2.50 5.54 8.45
CA ILE A 108 1.29 4.70 8.28
C ILE A 108 0.17 5.04 9.28
N PRO A 109 0.42 5.19 10.60
CA PRO A 109 -0.62 5.62 11.54
C PRO A 109 -1.30 6.92 11.12
N LEU A 110 -0.54 7.89 10.61
CA LEU A 110 -1.06 9.19 10.14
C LEU A 110 -1.93 9.04 8.89
N LEU A 111 -1.55 8.16 7.96
CA LEU A 111 -2.33 7.85 6.76
C LEU A 111 -3.66 7.15 7.09
N THR A 112 -3.75 6.50 8.25
CA THR A 112 -4.95 5.79 8.70
C THR A 112 -5.80 6.57 9.72
N GLU A 113 -5.28 7.69 10.24
CA GLU A 113 -5.85 8.40 11.38
C GLU A 113 -7.26 8.96 11.12
N THR A 114 -7.52 9.46 9.92
CA THR A 114 -8.81 10.07 9.53
C THR A 114 -9.36 9.47 8.24
N PRO A 115 -10.68 9.55 7.99
CA PRO A 115 -11.26 9.12 6.72
C PRO A 115 -10.65 9.81 5.50
N ALA A 116 -10.33 11.11 5.62
CA ALA A 116 -9.73 11.89 4.55
C ALA A 116 -8.31 11.40 4.20
N MET A 117 -7.49 11.10 5.22
CA MET A 117 -6.16 10.53 5.00
C MET A 117 -6.23 9.13 4.38
N ARG A 118 -7.19 8.29 4.80
CA ARG A 118 -7.40 6.97 4.19
C ARG A 118 -7.79 7.08 2.72
N ALA A 119 -8.65 8.05 2.38
CA ALA A 119 -9.02 8.32 0.99
C ALA A 119 -7.82 8.78 0.16
N VAL A 120 -7.00 9.71 0.68
CA VAL A 120 -5.77 10.16 0.00
C VAL A 120 -4.77 9.03 -0.17
N TRP A 121 -4.61 8.15 0.82
CA TRP A 121 -3.70 7.02 0.70
C TRP A 121 -4.19 6.02 -0.36
N ALA A 122 -5.48 5.69 -0.37
CA ALA A 122 -6.06 4.83 -1.41
C ALA A 122 -5.90 5.43 -2.82
N GLN A 123 -6.18 6.72 -2.97
CA GLN A 123 -5.96 7.43 -4.24
C GLN A 123 -4.49 7.41 -4.65
N SER A 124 -3.56 7.60 -3.71
CA SER A 124 -2.12 7.59 -4.00
C SER A 124 -1.63 6.23 -4.49
N LEU A 125 -2.19 5.14 -3.96
CA LEU A 125 -1.88 3.79 -4.44
C LEU A 125 -2.40 3.60 -5.87
N HIS A 126 -3.63 4.01 -6.15
CA HIS A 126 -4.18 3.97 -7.51
C HIS A 126 -3.34 4.81 -8.50
N ASP A 127 -3.03 6.06 -8.16
CA ASP A 127 -2.19 6.91 -9.01
C ASP A 127 -0.78 6.32 -9.18
N GLY A 128 -0.25 5.66 -8.14
CA GLY A 128 1.04 4.98 -8.15
C GLY A 128 1.10 3.77 -9.08
N GLU A 129 -0.04 3.18 -9.47
CA GLU A 129 -0.09 2.13 -10.49
C GLU A 129 0.54 2.61 -11.80
N THR A 130 0.38 3.89 -12.13
CA THR A 130 0.98 4.49 -13.34
C THR A 130 2.52 4.50 -13.31
N ALA A 131 3.12 4.54 -12.12
CA ALA A 131 4.56 4.47 -11.95
C ALA A 131 5.08 3.02 -11.96
N LEU A 132 4.31 2.08 -11.42
CA LEU A 132 4.75 0.68 -11.25
C LEU A 132 4.46 -0.19 -12.47
N THR A 133 3.35 0.05 -13.18
CA THR A 133 2.94 -0.69 -14.37
C THR A 133 4.04 -0.82 -15.44
N PRO A 134 4.70 0.27 -15.89
CA PRO A 134 5.74 0.16 -16.90
C PRO A 134 6.94 -0.68 -16.41
N CYS A 135 7.29 -0.60 -15.13
CA CYS A 135 8.38 -1.40 -14.54
C CYS A 135 8.06 -2.89 -14.53
N ILE A 136 6.81 -3.27 -14.22
CA ILE A 136 6.35 -4.67 -14.28
C ILE A 136 6.32 -5.14 -15.74
N ALA A 137 5.81 -4.32 -16.66
CA ALA A 137 5.75 -4.67 -18.08
C ALA A 137 7.15 -4.92 -18.67
N GLU A 138 8.11 -4.05 -18.36
CA GLU A 138 9.51 -4.21 -18.74
C GLU A 138 10.09 -5.53 -18.22
N ARG A 139 9.90 -5.82 -16.93
CA ARG A 139 10.41 -7.04 -16.29
C ARG A 139 9.81 -8.34 -16.83
N MET A 140 8.58 -8.26 -17.33
CA MET A 140 7.90 -9.39 -17.96
C MET A 140 8.13 -9.48 -19.47
N GLY A 141 8.86 -8.52 -20.07
CA GLY A 141 9.06 -8.45 -21.53
C GLY A 141 7.76 -8.26 -22.31
N LEU A 142 6.78 -7.56 -21.74
CA LEU A 142 5.44 -7.41 -22.32
C LEU A 142 5.40 -6.33 -23.40
N ALA A 143 4.75 -6.64 -24.52
CA ALA A 143 4.43 -5.66 -25.54
C ALA A 143 3.33 -4.68 -25.04
N PRO A 144 3.19 -3.48 -25.63
CA PRO A 144 2.19 -2.49 -25.22
C PRO A 144 0.75 -3.02 -25.14
N ALA A 145 0.36 -3.94 -26.03
CA ALA A 145 -0.96 -4.57 -26.02
C ALA A 145 -1.23 -5.43 -24.77
N GLN A 146 -0.19 -5.80 -24.02
CA GLN A 146 -0.26 -6.62 -22.82
C GLN A 146 -0.10 -5.81 -21.52
N TYR A 147 0.05 -4.48 -21.61
CA TYR A 147 0.13 -3.59 -20.43
C TYR A 147 -1.05 -3.71 -19.47
N PRO A 148 -2.29 -4.03 -19.90
CA PRO A 148 -3.37 -4.32 -18.94
C PRO A 148 -3.03 -5.44 -17.95
N ARG A 149 -2.23 -6.45 -18.35
CA ARG A 149 -1.77 -7.50 -17.43
C ARG A 149 -0.79 -6.96 -16.39
N ALA A 150 0.14 -6.12 -16.80
CA ALA A 150 1.07 -5.45 -15.90
C ALA A 150 0.34 -4.48 -14.94
N ALA A 151 -0.71 -3.80 -15.42
CA ALA A 151 -1.54 -2.92 -14.59
C ALA A 151 -2.29 -3.68 -13.50
N VAL A 152 -2.90 -4.83 -13.83
CA VAL A 152 -3.52 -5.71 -12.83
C VAL A 152 -2.50 -6.15 -11.77
N LEU A 153 -1.30 -6.55 -12.19
CA LEU A 153 -0.23 -6.91 -11.26
C LEU A 153 0.21 -5.72 -10.39
N ALA A 154 0.32 -4.51 -10.95
CA ALA A 154 0.64 -3.31 -10.20
C ALA A 154 -0.40 -3.03 -9.10
N THR A 155 -1.70 -3.13 -9.42
CA THR A 155 -2.79 -3.00 -8.45
C THR A 155 -2.66 -4.02 -7.32
N VAL A 156 -2.45 -5.30 -7.66
CA VAL A 156 -2.32 -6.38 -6.68
C VAL A 156 -1.09 -6.16 -5.79
N VAL A 157 0.07 -5.87 -6.38
CA VAL A 157 1.32 -5.62 -5.65
C VAL A 157 1.17 -4.44 -4.69
N LEU A 158 0.57 -3.32 -5.12
CA LEU A 158 0.36 -2.16 -4.24
C LEU A 158 -0.64 -2.45 -3.12
N ALA A 159 -1.63 -3.31 -3.36
CA ALA A 159 -2.51 -3.80 -2.30
C ALA A 159 -1.75 -4.64 -1.26
N LEU A 160 -0.82 -5.51 -1.70
CA LEU A 160 0.04 -6.29 -0.81
C LEU A 160 1.00 -5.40 -0.02
N VAL A 161 1.64 -4.43 -0.66
CA VAL A 161 2.52 -3.43 0.00
C VAL A 161 1.75 -2.71 1.10
N ARG A 162 0.56 -2.18 0.78
CA ARG A 162 -0.30 -1.52 1.77
C ARG A 162 -0.60 -2.46 2.94
N ARG A 163 -0.98 -3.71 2.67
CA ARG A 163 -1.32 -4.67 3.72
C ARG A 163 -0.13 -5.00 4.60
N ALA A 164 1.04 -5.29 4.02
CA ALA A 164 2.26 -5.60 4.76
C ALA A 164 2.69 -4.45 5.68
N LEU A 165 2.60 -3.20 5.21
CA LEU A 165 2.92 -2.02 6.01
C LEU A 165 1.93 -1.78 7.16
N VAL A 166 0.62 -2.01 6.94
CA VAL A 166 -0.39 -1.92 8.00
C VAL A 166 -0.13 -2.97 9.07
N ASP A 167 0.17 -4.20 8.65
CA ASP A 167 0.35 -5.32 9.57
C ASP A 167 1.64 -5.18 10.36
N ALA A 168 2.74 -4.79 9.73
CA ALA A 168 3.98 -4.45 10.40
C ALA A 168 3.80 -3.40 11.51
N VAL A 169 2.97 -2.38 11.30
CA VAL A 169 2.65 -1.41 12.35
C VAL A 169 1.81 -2.01 13.47
N ALA A 170 0.85 -2.88 13.14
CA ALA A 170 -0.01 -3.52 14.13
C ALA A 170 0.74 -4.55 14.99
N THR A 171 1.70 -5.26 14.41
CA THR A 171 2.42 -6.38 15.06
C THR A 171 3.82 -5.99 15.54
N GLY A 172 4.36 -4.85 15.10
CA GLY A 172 5.74 -4.45 15.37
C GLY A 172 6.80 -5.29 14.62
N THR A 173 6.43 -5.94 13.52
CA THR A 173 7.33 -6.79 12.73
C THR A 173 7.92 -6.05 11.52
N ASP A 174 8.98 -6.61 10.94
CA ASP A 174 9.50 -6.17 9.65
C ASP A 174 8.46 -6.46 8.53
N PRO A 175 8.07 -5.47 7.71
CA PRO A 175 7.13 -5.72 6.62
C PRO A 175 7.70 -6.55 5.46
N ALA A 176 9.03 -6.61 5.27
CA ALA A 176 9.63 -7.34 4.15
C ALA A 176 9.27 -8.84 4.12
N PRO A 177 9.46 -9.62 5.21
CA PRO A 177 9.05 -11.02 5.22
C PRO A 177 7.53 -11.20 5.09
N VAL A 178 6.73 -10.28 5.63
CA VAL A 178 5.25 -10.31 5.50
C VAL A 178 4.82 -10.12 4.05
N PHE A 179 5.48 -9.21 3.33
CA PHE A 179 5.23 -8.99 1.92
C PHE A 179 5.60 -10.21 1.06
N ASP A 180 6.73 -10.88 1.35
CA ASP A 180 7.13 -12.12 0.68
C ASP A 180 6.14 -13.27 0.92
N GLU A 181 5.61 -13.38 2.14
CA GLU A 181 4.54 -14.34 2.47
C GLU A 181 3.27 -14.08 1.64
N TYR A 182 2.88 -12.81 1.49
CA TYR A 182 1.73 -12.44 0.68
C TYR A 182 1.92 -12.67 -0.82
N LEU A 183 3.12 -12.45 -1.35
CA LEU A 183 3.44 -12.83 -2.73
C LEU A 183 3.29 -14.34 -2.92
N THR A 184 3.77 -15.14 -1.97
CA THR A 184 3.63 -16.60 -2.00
C THR A 184 2.17 -17.05 -2.00
N THR A 185 1.28 -16.29 -1.35
CA THR A 185 -0.17 -16.57 -1.36
C THR A 185 -0.79 -16.45 -2.76
N LEU A 186 -0.14 -15.74 -3.70
CA LEU A 186 -0.59 -15.62 -5.08
C LEU A 186 -0.06 -16.76 -5.98
N ASP A 187 1.08 -17.37 -5.62
CA ASP A 187 1.72 -18.41 -6.42
C ASP A 187 1.02 -19.77 -6.20
N GLY A 188 0.09 -20.11 -7.09
CA GLY A 188 -0.69 -21.35 -7.01
C GLY A 188 -1.68 -21.38 -5.84
N GLY A 189 -1.95 -20.22 -5.24
CA GLY A 189 -2.73 -20.08 -4.01
C GLY A 189 -4.24 -20.35 -4.15
N PRO A 190 -5.05 -19.95 -3.14
CA PRO A 190 -6.43 -20.42 -2.99
C PRO A 190 -7.35 -20.07 -4.18
N LEU A 191 -7.00 -19.08 -4.99
CA LEU A 191 -7.75 -18.74 -6.21
C LEU A 191 -7.62 -19.81 -7.31
N ALA A 192 -6.53 -20.57 -7.32
CA ALA A 192 -6.30 -21.69 -8.24
C ALA A 192 -6.60 -23.05 -7.59
N ALA A 193 -6.84 -23.09 -6.27
CA ALA A 193 -7.15 -24.32 -5.56
C ALA A 193 -8.54 -24.84 -5.97
N VAL A 194 -8.61 -26.12 -6.35
CA VAL A 194 -9.89 -26.81 -6.48
C VAL A 194 -10.36 -27.12 -5.06
N THR A 195 -11.40 -26.40 -4.58
CA THR A 195 -12.07 -26.75 -3.33
C THR A 195 -12.60 -28.18 -3.46
N PRO A 196 -12.09 -29.18 -2.71
CA PRO A 196 -12.69 -30.50 -2.74
C PRO A 196 -14.16 -30.37 -2.31
N PRO A 197 -15.11 -31.09 -2.94
CA PRO A 197 -16.50 -31.05 -2.51
C PRO A 197 -16.52 -31.39 -1.02
N ALA A 198 -17.15 -30.52 -0.22
CA ALA A 198 -17.26 -30.71 1.22
C ALA A 198 -17.62 -32.17 1.47
N ALA A 199 -16.74 -32.92 2.14
CA ALA A 199 -17.05 -34.27 2.55
C ALA A 199 -18.39 -34.17 3.29
N SER A 200 -19.41 -34.83 2.72
CA SER A 200 -20.77 -34.84 3.25
C SER A 200 -20.70 -34.96 4.75
N ALA A 201 -21.22 -33.96 5.46
CA ALA A 201 -21.33 -33.99 6.91
C ALA A 201 -21.88 -35.37 7.29
N PRO A 202 -21.28 -36.07 8.28
CA PRO A 202 -21.83 -37.34 8.74
C PRO A 202 -23.32 -37.11 9.06
N PRO A 203 -24.22 -38.03 8.65
CA PRO A 203 -25.64 -37.87 8.92
C PRO A 203 -25.84 -37.60 10.40
N ALA A 204 -26.59 -36.54 10.70
CA ALA A 204 -26.92 -36.17 12.07
C ALA A 204 -27.36 -37.43 12.82
N ALA A 205 -26.65 -37.74 13.90
CA ALA A 205 -27.02 -38.84 14.77
C ALA A 205 -28.50 -38.67 15.13
N ALA A 206 -29.29 -39.72 14.86
CA ALA A 206 -30.71 -39.73 15.15
C ALA A 206 -30.94 -39.25 16.59
N ALA A 207 -31.84 -38.27 16.74
CA ALA A 207 -32.25 -37.80 18.05
C ALA A 207 -32.68 -39.01 18.91
N PRO A 208 -32.23 -39.11 20.17
CA PRO A 208 -32.70 -40.17 21.05
C PRO A 208 -34.23 -40.07 21.18
N PRO A 209 -34.95 -41.21 21.25
CA PRO A 209 -36.39 -41.20 21.44
C PRO A 209 -36.74 -40.46 22.74
N PRO A 210 -37.90 -39.75 22.80
CA PRO A 210 -38.30 -39.04 24.00
C PRO A 210 -38.38 -40.00 25.19
N ALA A 211 -37.80 -39.61 26.31
CA ALA A 211 -37.87 -40.35 27.55
C ALA A 211 -39.34 -40.57 27.94
N ALA A 212 -39.69 -41.82 28.25
CA ALA A 212 -40.98 -42.16 28.82
C ALA A 212 -41.17 -41.35 30.11
N VAL A 213 -42.29 -40.63 30.18
CA VAL A 213 -42.75 -39.98 31.41
C VAL A 213 -43.15 -41.10 32.37
N GLU A 214 -42.31 -41.38 33.36
CA GLU A 214 -42.75 -42.13 34.54
C GLU A 214 -43.61 -41.18 35.37
N GLU A 215 -44.91 -41.45 35.31
CA GLU A 215 -45.95 -40.96 36.19
C GLU A 215 -45.58 -41.38 37.63
N TYR A 216 -45.28 -40.40 38.49
CA TYR A 216 -45.12 -40.64 39.93
C TYR A 216 -46.29 -39.96 40.65
N ASP A 217 -47.17 -40.80 41.18
CA ASP A 217 -48.28 -40.45 42.07
C ASP A 217 -47.82 -39.61 43.28
N ILE A 218 -48.50 -38.48 43.52
CA ILE A 218 -48.98 -38.03 44.84
C ILE A 218 -50.33 -37.33 44.66
#